data_AF-A0A953AGS8-F1
#
_entry.id   AF-A0A953AGS8-F1
#
_cell.length_a   1.000
_cell.length_b   1.000
_cell.length_c   1.000
_cell.angle_alpha   90.00
_cell.angle_beta   90.00
_cell.angle_gamma   90.00
#
_symmetry.space_group_name_H-M   'P 1'
#
loop_
_entity.id
_entity.type
_entity.pdbx_description
1 polymer ?
#
loop_
_entity_poly.entity_id
_entity_poly.type
_entity_poly.pdbx_seq_one_letter_code
_entity_poly.pdbx_strand_id
1 'polypeptide(L)'
;DLLDNYKEVVEALEDTNESLISHQQNDILYVLTIFIVVLTPLTFITGFFGMNVHFPGIDTLDAFYASVALMTLSIVGMLAFFRWKKWL
;
A
#
# COMPACT_ATOMS: atom_id res chain seq x y z
N ASP A 1 35.98 4.74 -33.90
CA ASP A 1 35.04 5.80 -34.29
C ASP A 1 33.63 5.30 -34.58
N LEU A 2 33.33 4.70 -35.75
CA LEU A 2 31.95 4.28 -36.06
C LEU A 2 31.46 3.13 -35.16
N LEU A 3 32.32 2.14 -34.89
CA LEU A 3 32.04 1.04 -33.96
C LEU A 3 31.85 1.51 -32.52
N ASP A 4 32.67 2.47 -32.08
CA ASP A 4 32.56 3.06 -30.73
C ASP A 4 31.26 3.84 -30.59
N ASN A 5 30.84 4.57 -31.63
CA ASN A 5 29.57 5.27 -31.66
C ASN A 5 28.38 4.30 -31.62
N TYR A 6 28.41 3.19 -32.36
CA TYR A 6 27.37 2.16 -32.26
C TYR A 6 27.32 1.53 -30.86
N LYS A 7 28.49 1.29 -30.25
CA LYS A 7 28.58 0.76 -28.89
C LYS A 7 27.98 1.73 -27.87
N GLU A 8 28.33 3.01 -27.96
CA GLU A 8 27.81 4.07 -27.09
C GLU A 8 26.28 4.23 -27.22
N VAL A 9 25.73 4.11 -28.44
CA VAL A 9 24.28 4.11 -28.67
C VAL A 9 23.60 2.87 -28.07
N VAL A 10 24.22 1.69 -28.15
CA VAL A 10 23.68 0.46 -27.53
C VAL A 10 23.71 0.56 -26.02
N GLU A 11 24.80 1.05 -25.41
CA GLU A 11 24.90 1.27 -23.96
C GLU A 11 23.84 2.29 -23.50
N ALA A 12 23.66 3.40 -24.21
CA ALA A 12 22.62 4.39 -23.88
C ALA A 12 21.19 3.82 -23.99
N LEU A 13 20.94 2.91 -24.94
CA LEU A 13 19.66 2.20 -25.08
C LEU A 13 19.44 1.20 -23.94
N GLU A 14 20.48 0.48 -23.54
CA GLU A 14 20.46 -0.43 -22.40
C GLU A 14 20.13 0.34 -21.11
N ASP A 15 20.85 1.42 -20.84
CA ASP A 15 20.60 2.31 -19.69
C ASP A 15 19.18 2.87 -19.69
N THR A 16 18.66 3.25 -20.86
CA THR A 16 17.27 3.72 -21.00
C THR A 16 16.28 2.60 -20.71
N ASN A 17 16.53 1.39 -21.20
CA ASN A 17 15.66 0.25 -20.96
C ASN A 17 15.67 -0.17 -19.47
N GLU A 18 16.83 -0.21 -18.84
CA GLU A 18 16.94 -0.43 -17.39
C GLU A 18 16.19 0.64 -16.61
N SER A 19 16.31 1.91 -17.01
CA SER A 19 15.57 3.01 -16.39
C SER A 19 14.05 2.82 -16.53
N LEU A 20 13.56 2.44 -17.71
CA LEU A 20 12.13 2.16 -17.93
C LEU A 20 11.63 0.99 -17.09
N ILE A 21 12.42 -0.09 -16.98
CA ILE A 21 12.09 -1.25 -16.14
C ILE A 21 12.06 -0.83 -14.67
N SER A 22 13.03 -0.05 -14.21
CA SER A 22 13.09 0.46 -12.84
C SER A 22 11.90 1.36 -12.52
N HIS A 23 11.49 2.24 -13.44
CA HIS A 23 10.29 3.06 -13.29
C HIS A 23 9.03 2.20 -13.12
N GLN A 24 8.84 1.20 -13.98
CA GLN A 24 7.69 0.28 -13.86
C GLN A 24 7.72 -0.51 -12.55
N GLN A 25 8.89 -0.98 -12.12
CA GLN A 25 9.04 -1.68 -10.84
C GLN A 25 8.69 -0.77 -9.66
N ASN A 26 9.14 0.48 -9.66
CA ASN A 26 8.80 1.45 -8.63
C ASN A 26 7.30 1.71 -8.57
N ASP A 27 6.63 1.86 -9.72
CA ASP A 27 5.18 2.03 -9.76
C ASP A 27 4.43 0.81 -9.21
N ILE A 28 4.88 -0.40 -9.56
CA ILE A 28 4.30 -1.65 -9.02
C ILE A 28 4.49 -1.72 -7.50
N LEU A 29 5.70 -1.46 -7.00
CA LEU A 29 5.99 -1.47 -5.56
C LEU A 29 5.20 -0.40 -4.80
N TYR A 30 5.02 0.77 -5.40
CA TYR A 30 4.21 1.85 -4.85
C TYR A 30 2.76 1.41 -4.66
N VAL A 31 2.15 0.82 -5.71
CA VAL A 31 0.77 0.31 -5.65
C VAL A 31 0.63 -0.80 -4.61
N LEU A 32 1.57 -1.75 -4.59
CA LEU A 32 1.55 -2.84 -3.60
C LEU A 32 1.68 -2.32 -2.17
N THR A 33 2.56 -1.34 -1.94
CA THR A 33 2.77 -0.73 -0.62
C THR A 33 1.52 -0.01 -0.14
N ILE A 34 0.83 0.73 -1.01
CA ILE A 34 -0.46 1.37 -0.68
C ILE A 34 -1.47 0.31 -0.24
N PHE A 35 -1.58 -0.79 -0.99
CA PHE A 35 -2.45 -1.90 -0.64
C PHE A 35 -2.14 -2.48 0.74
N ILE A 36 -0.87 -2.74 1.04
CA ILE A 36 -0.43 -3.27 2.34
C ILE A 36 -0.74 -2.29 3.47
N VAL A 37 -0.44 -1.00 3.28
CA VAL A 37 -0.69 0.02 4.30
C VAL A 37 -2.17 0.11 4.63
N VAL A 38 -3.06 0.04 3.63
CA VAL A 38 -4.53 0.05 3.84
C VAL A 38 -5.03 -1.23 4.51
N LEU A 39 -4.45 -2.40 4.16
CA LEU A 39 -4.85 -3.68 4.76
C LEU A 39 -4.38 -3.83 6.21
N THR A 40 -3.22 -3.29 6.56
CA THR A 40 -2.60 -3.44 7.89
C THR A 40 -3.49 -3.01 9.07
N PRO A 41 -4.14 -1.83 9.09
CA PRO A 41 -5.06 -1.48 10.18
C PRO A 41 -6.29 -2.38 10.19
N LEU A 42 -6.76 -2.83 9.02
CA LEU A 42 -7.89 -3.76 8.93
C LEU A 42 -7.54 -5.10 9.59
N THR A 43 -6.39 -5.66 9.25
CA THR A 43 -5.91 -6.92 9.81
C THR A 43 -5.56 -6.82 11.28
N PHE A 44 -5.07 -5.66 11.73
CA PHE A 44 -4.88 -5.39 13.16
C PHE A 44 -6.21 -5.40 13.92
N ILE A 45 -7.25 -4.74 13.40
CA ILE A 45 -8.56 -4.70 14.05
C ILE A 45 -9.22 -6.08 14.00
N THR A 46 -9.25 -6.77 12.85
CA THR A 46 -9.79 -8.14 12.78
C THR A 46 -9.02 -9.10 13.67
N GLY A 47 -7.70 -8.98 13.75
CA GLY A 47 -6.85 -9.78 14.62
C GLY A 47 -7.17 -9.54 16.09
N PHE A 48 -7.24 -8.28 16.51
CA PHE A 48 -7.55 -7.90 17.89
C PHE A 48 -8.95 -8.36 18.33
N PHE A 49 -9.98 -8.14 17.51
CA PHE A 49 -11.35 -8.59 17.80
C PHE A 49 -11.56 -10.09 17.56
N GLY A 50 -10.69 -10.74 16.77
CA GLY A 50 -10.69 -12.19 16.55
C GLY A 50 -9.95 -12.97 17.63
N MET A 51 -9.24 -12.29 18.54
CA MET A 51 -8.73 -12.93 19.75
C MET A 51 -9.93 -13.37 20.59
N ASN A 52 -10.03 -14.66 20.90
CA ASN A 52 -11.06 -15.26 21.78
C ASN A 52 -10.90 -14.83 23.26
N VAL A 53 -10.57 -13.57 23.51
CA VAL A 53 -10.43 -12.99 24.84
C VAL A 53 -11.79 -12.41 25.20
N HIS A 54 -12.46 -13.01 26.18
CA HIS A 54 -13.71 -12.48 26.70
C HIS A 54 -13.44 -11.18 27.45
N PHE A 55 -13.75 -10.04 26.82
CA PHE A 55 -13.87 -8.75 27.49
C PHE A 55 -15.34 -8.42 27.75
N PRO A 56 -15.67 -7.75 28.87
CA PRO A 56 -17.05 -7.43 29.21
C PRO A 56 -17.67 -6.55 28.13
N GLY A 57 -18.65 -7.11 27.39
CA GLY A 57 -19.35 -6.42 26.30
C GLY A 57 -19.10 -6.96 24.88
N ILE A 58 -18.31 -8.02 24.69
CA ILE A 58 -17.96 -8.54 23.34
C ILE A 58 -19.17 -9.11 22.55
N ASP A 59 -20.17 -9.65 23.25
CA ASP A 59 -21.36 -10.28 22.64
C ASP A 59 -22.53 -9.29 22.42
N THR A 60 -22.32 -7.99 22.66
CA THR A 60 -23.37 -7.00 22.43
C THR A 60 -23.30 -6.45 21.00
N LEU A 61 -24.47 -6.10 20.44
CA LEU A 61 -24.56 -5.43 19.13
C LEU A 61 -23.73 -4.13 19.11
N ASP A 62 -23.58 -3.47 20.25
CA ASP A 62 -22.79 -2.24 20.38
C ASP A 62 -21.29 -2.47 20.11
N ALA A 63 -20.72 -3.59 20.57
CA ALA A 63 -19.32 -3.93 20.28
C ALA A 63 -19.10 -4.27 18.80
N PHE A 64 -20.09 -4.89 18.16
CA PHE A 64 -20.07 -5.12 16.71
C PHE A 64 -20.13 -3.79 15.94
N TYR A 65 -21.06 -2.89 16.27
CA TYR A 65 -21.12 -1.58 15.60
C TYR A 65 -19.88 -0.73 15.87
N ALA A 66 -19.32 -0.77 17.09
CA ALA A 66 -18.09 -0.05 17.42
C ALA A 66 -16.88 -0.57 16.63
N SER A 67 -16.73 -1.88 16.46
CA SER A 67 -15.64 -2.46 15.67
C SER A 67 -15.74 -2.11 14.18
N VAL A 68 -16.95 -2.21 13.60
CA VAL A 68 -17.21 -1.79 12.21
C VAL A 68 -16.99 -0.28 12.01
N ALA A 69 -17.41 0.55 12.97
CA ALA A 69 -17.16 1.99 12.94
C ALA A 69 -15.65 2.29 12.99
N LEU A 70 -14.89 1.58 13.82
CA LEU A 70 -13.44 1.76 13.97
C LEU A 70 -12.69 1.32 12.70
N MET A 71 -13.11 0.22 12.06
CA MET A 71 -12.61 -0.20 10.74
C MET A 71 -12.92 0.82 9.65
N THR A 72 -14.15 1.33 9.62
CA THR A 72 -14.55 2.33 8.63
C THR A 72 -13.76 3.62 8.83
N LEU A 73 -13.59 4.05 10.07
CA LEU A 73 -12.85 5.25 10.43
C LEU A 73 -11.35 5.14 10.12
N SER A 74 -10.76 3.95 10.28
CA SER A 74 -9.35 3.73 9.91
C SER A 74 -9.14 3.76 8.40
N ILE A 75 -10.04 3.16 7.61
CA ILE A 75 -10.02 3.26 6.14
C ILE A 75 -10.17 4.73 5.72
N VAL A 76 -11.19 5.43 6.23
CA VAL A 76 -11.47 6.82 5.85
C VAL A 76 -10.30 7.73 6.28
N GLY A 77 -9.72 7.51 7.46
CA GLY A 77 -8.56 8.24 7.95
C GLY A 77 -7.33 8.04 7.06
N MET A 78 -7.05 6.79 6.65
CA MET A 78 -5.96 6.52 5.71
C MET A 78 -6.21 7.12 4.34
N LEU A 79 -7.41 6.96 3.77
CA LEU A 79 -7.76 7.55 2.48
C LEU A 79 -7.66 9.09 2.52
N ALA A 80 -8.12 9.72 3.60
CA ALA A 80 -7.99 11.17 3.78
C ALA A 80 -6.52 11.60 3.90
N PHE A 81 -5.70 10.84 4.62
CA PHE A 81 -4.25 11.10 4.73
C PHE A 81 -3.55 10.98 3.36
N PHE A 82 -3.83 9.92 2.60
CA PHE A 82 -3.29 9.73 1.26
C PHE A 82 -3.75 10.82 0.28
N ARG A 83 -5.01 11.23 0.35
CA ARG A 83 -5.57 12.34 -0.43
C ARG A 83 -4.89 13.67 -0.09
N TRP A 84 -4.66 13.94 1.20
CA TRP A 84 -4.02 15.19 1.64
C TRP A 84 -2.55 15.24 1.20
N LYS A 85 -1.86 14.11 1.21
CA LYS A 85 -0.47 13.99 0.77
C LYS A 85 -0.29 14.02 -0.76
N LYS A 86 -1.38 14.11 -1.54
CA LYS A 86 -1.39 14.07 -3.03
C LYS A 86 -0.65 12.85 -3.61
N TRP A 87 -0.66 11.75 -2.87
CA TRP A 87 -0.10 10.48 -3.31
C TRP A 87 -1.10 9.68 -4.17
N LEU A 88 -2.36 10.14 -4.20
CA LEU A 88 -3.45 9.74 -5.11
C LEU A 88 -4.00 10.99 -5.82
#